data_AF-A0A8C5SAT8-F1
#
_entry.id   AF-A0A8C5SAT8-F1
#
_cell.length_a   1.000
_cell.length_b   1.000
_cell.length_c   1.000
_cell.angle_alpha   90.00
_cell.angle_beta   90.00
_cell.angle_gamma   90.00
#
_symmetry.space_group_name_H-M   'P 1'
#
loop_
_entity.id
_entity.type
_entity.pdbx_description
1 polymer ?
#
loop_
_entity_poly.entity_id
_entity_poly.type
_entity_poly.pdbx_seq_one_letter_code
_entity_poly.pdbx_strand_id
1 'polypeptide(L)' 'GHLFLSHTMIDLNISCRYAGIFHVEKNQRYSLTREEAVQLCEALNSTIPTFEQMQKAFTLGFETCR' A
#
# COMPACT_ATOMS: atom_id res chain seq x y z
N GLY A 1 -28.27 9.57 21.46
CA GLY A 1 -27.17 10.52 21.26
C GLY A 1 -26.25 9.96 20.21
N HIS A 2 -26.14 10.60 19.06
CA HIS A 2 -25.18 10.22 18.03
C HIS A 2 -23.87 10.93 18.32
N LEU A 3 -22.92 10.20 18.89
CA LEU A 3 -21.53 10.64 18.94
C LEU A 3 -20.97 10.43 17.53
N PHE A 4 -20.98 11.47 16.70
CA PHE A 4 -20.22 11.50 15.45
C PHE A 4 -18.74 11.59 15.81
N LEU A 5 -18.13 10.45 16.15
CA LEU A 5 -16.68 10.32 16.06
C LEU A 5 -16.38 10.28 14.57
N SER A 6 -15.92 11.40 14.01
CA SER A 6 -15.35 11.47 12.68
C SER A 6 -14.01 10.71 12.68
N HIS A 7 -14.04 9.40 12.86
CA HIS A 7 -12.96 8.55 12.36
C HIS A 7 -13.13 8.57 10.84
N THR A 8 -12.24 9.28 10.15
CA THR A 8 -12.12 9.13 8.70
C THR A 8 -11.87 7.65 8.45
N MET A 9 -12.85 6.94 7.89
CA MET A 9 -12.66 5.56 7.47
C MET A 9 -11.64 5.55 6.34
N ILE A 10 -10.47 5.00 6.62
CA ILE A 10 -9.40 4.83 5.63
C ILE A 10 -9.63 3.47 4.99
N ASP A 11 -10.00 3.47 3.71
CA ASP A 11 -10.09 2.25 2.91
C ASP A 11 -8.71 1.96 2.30
N LEU A 12 -8.24 0.73 2.51
CA LEU A 12 -6.96 0.24 1.98
C LEU A 12 -7.23 -0.91 1.02
N ASN A 13 -6.99 -0.69 -0.27
CA ASN A 13 -7.03 -1.75 -1.27
C ASN A 13 -5.63 -2.35 -1.43
N ILE A 14 -5.47 -3.62 -1.06
CA ILE A 14 -4.18 -4.33 -1.04
C ILE A 14 -4.21 -5.45 -2.08
N SER A 15 -3.22 -5.46 -2.98
CA SER A 15 -3.11 -6.51 -4.00
C SER A 15 -2.58 -7.84 -3.44
N CYS A 16 -2.65 -8.89 -4.26
CA CYS A 16 -1.89 -10.12 -4.04
C CYS A 16 -0.38 -9.84 -3.94
N ARG A 17 0.34 -10.76 -3.30
CA ARG A 17 1.79 -10.68 -3.09
C ARG A 17 2.56 -11.43 -4.17
N TYR A 18 3.61 -10.81 -4.71
CA TYR A 18 4.51 -11.38 -5.72
C TYR A 18 5.95 -11.23 -5.23
N ALA A 19 6.61 -12.34 -4.91
CA ALA A 19 7.90 -12.34 -4.18
C ALA A 19 7.89 -11.46 -2.91
N GLY A 20 6.74 -11.35 -2.23
CA GLY A 20 6.55 -10.51 -1.04
C GLY A 20 6.11 -9.08 -1.33
N ILE A 21 6.17 -8.61 -2.58
CA ILE A 21 5.73 -7.28 -3.01
C ILE A 21 4.21 -7.24 -3.20
N PHE A 22 3.59 -6.16 -2.74
CA PHE A 22 2.17 -5.88 -2.94
C PHE A 22 1.96 -4.37 -3.12
N HIS A 23 0.89 -4.02 -3.82
CA HIS A 23 0.44 -2.65 -4.00
C HIS A 23 -0.60 -2.30 -2.93
N VAL A 24 -0.53 -1.08 -2.40
CA VAL A 24 -1.52 -0.54 -1.47
C VAL A 24 -2.03 0.80 -1.98
N GLU A 25 -3.35 0.95 -1.99
CA GLU A 25 -4.00 2.20 -2.36
C GLU A 25 -4.92 2.69 -1.25
N LYS A 26 -4.79 3.96 -0.91
CA LYS A 26 -5.58 4.63 0.13
C LYS A 26 -6.74 5.38 -0.51
N ASN A 27 -7.98 5.04 -0.15
CA ASN A 27 -9.20 5.75 -0.57
C ASN A 27 -9.38 5.90 -2.09
N GLN A 28 -8.86 4.96 -2.88
CA GLN A 28 -8.93 4.94 -4.35
C GLN A 28 -8.36 6.20 -5.06
N ARG A 29 -7.46 6.96 -4.39
CA ARG A 29 -6.86 8.20 -4.91
C ARG A 29 -5.37 8.26 -4.60
N TYR A 30 -4.61 9.02 -5.41
CA TYR A 30 -3.22 9.38 -5.09
C TYR A 30 -3.21 10.28 -3.86
N SER A 31 -3.14 9.68 -2.68
CA SER A 31 -3.38 10.36 -1.40
C SER A 31 -2.37 9.97 -0.32
N LEU A 32 -1.22 9.42 -0.72
CA LEU A 32 -0.12 9.07 0.17
C LEU A 32 1.09 9.94 -0.16
N THR A 33 1.62 10.66 0.83
CA THR A 33 2.99 11.19 0.76
C THR A 33 4.00 10.06 0.92
N ARG A 34 5.29 10.37 0.69
CA ARG A 34 6.37 9.39 0.91
C ARG A 34 6.42 8.93 2.37
N GLU A 35 6.28 9.86 3.30
CA GLU A 35 6.33 9.57 4.75
C GLU A 35 5.14 8.72 5.17
N GLU A 36 3.93 9.02 4.68
CA GLU A 36 2.75 8.19 4.91
C GLU A 36 2.93 6.78 4.33
N ALA A 37 3.54 6.66 3.14
CA ALA A 37 3.80 5.36 2.52
C ALA A 37 4.78 4.51 3.36
N VAL A 38 5.84 5.12 3.91
CA VAL A 38 6.79 4.43 4.81
C VAL A 38 6.08 3.94 6.06
N GLN A 39 5.33 4.82 6.74
CA GLN A 39 4.58 4.46 7.95
C GLN A 39 3.54 3.37 7.69
N LEU A 40 2.89 3.41 6.52
CA LEU A 40 1.91 2.41 6.12
C LEU A 40 2.57 1.05 5.88
N CYS A 41 3.73 1.00 5.22
CA CYS A 41 4.48 -0.24 5.07
C CYS A 41 4.89 -0.82 6.43
N GLU A 42 5.40 0.01 7.35
CA GLU A 42 5.79 -0.41 8.70
C GLU A 42 4.60 -0.95 9.50
N ALA A 43 3.45 -0.28 9.44
CA ALA A 43 2.20 -0.73 10.07
C ALA A 43 1.68 -2.07 9.50
N LEU A 44 2.08 -2.44 8.28
CA LEU A 44 1.80 -3.73 7.64
C LEU A 44 2.94 -4.75 7.83
N ASN A 45 3.87 -4.48 8.75
CA ASN A 45 5.08 -5.28 9.02
C ASN A 45 5.90 -5.52 7.74
N SER A 46 6.01 -4.51 6.89
CA SER A 46 6.70 -4.53 5.60
C SER A 46 7.60 -3.30 5.46
N THR A 47 8.32 -3.21 4.36
CA THR A 47 9.15 -2.05 4.01
C THR A 47 8.84 -1.57 2.60
N ILE A 48 9.25 -0.34 2.28
CA ILE A 48 9.29 0.12 0.88
C ILE A 48 10.24 -0.80 0.11
N PRO A 49 9.82 -1.33 -1.05
CA PRO A 49 10.64 -2.28 -1.77
C PRO A 49 11.85 -1.61 -2.42
N THR A 50 12.97 -2.34 -2.50
CA THR A 50 14.10 -1.93 -3.33
C THR A 50 13.78 -2.16 -4.81
N PHE A 51 14.53 -1.51 -5.70
CA PHE A 51 14.38 -1.72 -7.14
C PHE A 51 14.59 -3.19 -7.54
N GLU A 52 15.56 -3.88 -6.94
CA GLU A 52 15.83 -5.30 -7.20
C GLU A 52 14.64 -6.20 -6.80
N GLN A 53 14.03 -5.93 -5.64
CA GLN A 53 12.84 -6.67 -5.20
C GLN A 53 11.65 -6.43 -6.13
N MET A 54 11.45 -5.19 -6.58
CA MET A 54 10.43 -4.85 -7.58
C MET A 54 10.69 -5.58 -8.90
N GLN A 55 11.93 -5.60 -9.39
CA GLN A 55 12.28 -6.29 -10.62
C GLN A 55 11.98 -7.79 -10.54
N LYS A 56 12.26 -8.42 -9.39
CA LYS A 56 11.92 -9.83 -9.13
C LYS A 56 10.40 -10.06 -9.08
N ALA A 57 9.64 -9.14 -8.49
CA ALA A 57 8.18 -9.24 -8.50
C ALA A 57 7.61 -9.11 -9.91
N PHE A 58 8.14 -8.18 -10.71
CA PHE A 58 7.75 -7.99 -12.11
C PHE A 58 7.97 -9.24 -12.97
N THR A 59 9.11 -9.92 -12.82
CA THR A 59 9.35 -11.18 -13.56
C THR A 59 8.40 -12.32 -13.17
N LEU A 60 7.75 -12.23 -12.01
CA LEU A 60 6.70 -13.14 -11.57
C LEU A 60 5.28 -12.68 -11.96
N GLY A 61 5.16 -11.61 -12.76
CA GLY A 61 3.89 -11.09 -13.25
C GLY A 61 3.28 -9.98 -12.39
N PHE A 62 4.05 -9.34 -11.50
CA PHE A 62 3.56 -8.17 -10.78
C PHE A 62 3.53 -6.93 -11.67
N GLU A 63 2.34 -6.51 -12.06
CA GLU A 63 2.10 -5.27 -12.77
C GLU A 63 0.85 -4.56 -12.22
N THR A 64 0.86 -3.23 -12.23
CA THR A 64 -0.29 -2.41 -11.84
C THR A 64 -0.38 -1.20 -12.75
N CYS A 65 -1.61 -0.77 -13.08
CA CYS A 65 -1.86 0.48 -13.80
C CYS A 65 -2.28 1.58 -12.81
N ARG A 66 -1.35 1.93 -11.92
CA ARG A 66 -1.51 2.92 -10.86
C ARG A 66 -0.31 3.85 -10.87
#